data_AF-A0A3D3ZFG6-F1
#
_entry.id   AF-A0A3D3ZFG6-F1
#
_cell.length_a   1.000
_cell.length_b   1.000
_cell.length_c   1.000
_cell.angle_alpha   90.00
_cell.angle_beta   90.00
_cell.angle_gamma   90.00
#
_symmetry.space_group_name_H-M   'P 1'
#
loop_
_entity.id
_entity.type
_entity.pdbx_description
1 polymer ?
#
loop_
_entity_poly.entity_id
_entity_poly.type
_entity_poly.pdbx_seq_one_letter_code
_entity_poly.pdbx_strand_id
1 'polypeptide(L)'
;NHPDHRATGNIVLDAIFPAVGNPRSYRELLSEGFPPYRVHELYLFSTENHNTYVDVSETIDLKIKGLQCHVTQFGQGTEMLERLRHWAAETAKEAKEKKGLDMQYAEAFRRIKLYVPKQQEQ
;
A
#
# COMPACT_ATOMS: atom_id res chain seq x y z
N ASN A 1 -9.51 -7.58 13.71
CA ASN A 1 -9.07 -6.55 14.68
C ASN A 1 -7.74 -7.00 15.33
N HIS A 2 -6.65 -7.04 14.55
CA HIS A 2 -5.35 -7.51 15.04
C HIS A 2 -4.54 -6.33 15.61
N PRO A 3 -4.06 -6.40 16.86
CA PRO A 3 -3.31 -5.30 17.48
C PRO A 3 -2.09 -4.89 16.65
N ASP A 4 -1.36 -5.86 16.11
CA ASP A 4 -0.14 -5.61 15.34
C ASP A 4 -0.40 -4.81 14.06
N HIS A 5 -1.56 -4.97 13.42
CA HIS A 5 -1.91 -4.16 12.24
C HIS A 5 -2.06 -2.68 12.61
N ARG A 6 -2.70 -2.39 13.74
CA ARG A 6 -2.86 -1.01 14.22
C ARG A 6 -1.53 -0.41 14.65
N ALA A 7 -0.75 -1.17 15.41
CA ALA A 7 0.57 -0.74 15.85
C ALA A 7 1.50 -0.43 14.67
N THR A 8 1.51 -1.30 13.65
CA THR A 8 2.30 -1.12 12.43
C THR A 8 1.90 0.16 11.70
N GLY A 9 0.58 0.40 11.52
CA GLY A 9 0.10 1.62 10.87
C GLY A 9 0.56 2.89 11.59
N ASN A 10 0.47 2.92 12.93
CA ASN A 10 0.89 4.07 13.72
C ASN A 10 2.41 4.29 13.67
N ILE A 11 3.21 3.25 13.90
CA ILE A 11 4.68 3.36 13.93
C ILE A 11 5.23 3.81 12.58
N VAL A 12 4.68 3.32 11.47
CA VAL A 12 5.10 3.76 10.13
C VAL A 12 4.82 5.26 9.93
N LEU A 13 3.67 5.76 10.37
CA LEU A 13 3.33 7.18 10.25
C LEU A 13 4.26 8.06 11.11
N ASP A 14 4.54 7.66 12.35
CA ASP A 14 5.44 8.37 13.26
C ASP A 14 6.89 8.39 12.73
N ALA A 15 7.34 7.28 12.12
CA ALA A 15 8.65 7.19 11.48
C ALA A 15 8.77 8.16 10.28
N ILE A 16 7.67 8.43 9.56
CA ILE A 16 7.69 9.31 8.39
C ILE A 16 7.62 10.78 8.79
N PHE A 17 6.76 11.14 9.74
CA PHE A 17 6.67 12.53 10.21
C PHE A 17 6.61 12.57 11.74
N PRO A 18 7.55 13.24 12.41
CA PRO A 18 8.62 14.11 11.86
C PRO A 18 9.96 13.39 11.59
N ALA A 19 10.06 12.06 11.77
CA ALA A 19 11.35 11.44 12.04
C ALA A 19 12.29 11.30 10.81
N VAL A 20 11.88 10.63 9.73
CA VAL A 20 12.76 10.33 8.58
C VAL A 20 13.33 11.57 7.88
N GLY A 21 12.62 12.70 7.96
CA GLY A 21 13.07 13.99 7.41
C GLY A 21 13.89 14.84 8.38
N ASN A 22 13.99 14.45 9.66
CA ASN A 22 14.68 15.20 10.70
C ASN A 22 16.03 14.54 11.05
N PRO A 23 17.18 15.14 10.68
CA PRO A 23 18.50 14.58 10.99
C PRO A 23 18.80 14.48 12.50
N ARG A 24 17.98 15.09 13.37
CA ARG A 24 18.14 15.00 14.82
C ARG A 24 17.45 13.79 15.43
N SER A 25 16.52 13.14 14.71
CA SER A 25 15.71 12.03 15.23
C SER A 25 16.50 10.73 15.37
N TYR A 26 17.38 10.42 14.41
CA TYR A 26 18.20 9.21 14.38
C TYR A 26 19.60 9.55 13.90
N ARG A 27 20.47 10.03 14.81
CA ARG A 27 21.81 10.51 14.41
C ARG A 27 22.75 9.37 14.06
N GLU A 28 22.54 8.20 14.65
CA GLU A 28 23.22 6.96 14.37
C GLU A 28 23.09 6.56 12.88
N LEU A 29 21.92 6.79 12.28
CA LEU A 29 21.71 6.55 10.86
C LEU A 29 22.61 7.43 9.98
N LEU A 30 22.94 8.65 10.41
CA LEU A 30 23.89 9.50 9.70
C LEU A 30 25.30 8.91 9.73
N SER A 31 25.72 8.33 10.87
CA SER A 31 27.02 7.66 10.96
C SER A 31 27.10 6.37 10.14
N GLU A 32 25.97 5.73 9.87
CA GLU A 32 25.84 4.58 8.98
C GLU A 32 25.71 4.96 7.50
N GLY A 33 25.67 6.25 7.17
CA GLY A 33 25.57 6.74 5.79
C GLY A 33 24.14 6.84 5.24
N PHE A 34 23.12 6.83 6.10
CA PHE A 34 21.72 7.02 5.73
C PHE A 34 21.28 8.47 6.00
N PRO A 35 21.29 9.35 4.97
CA PRO A 35 20.83 10.73 5.13
C PRO A 35 19.30 10.80 5.32
N PRO A 36 18.77 11.93 5.84
CA PRO A 36 17.34 12.14 5.93
C PRO A 36 16.68 11.98 4.56
N TYR A 37 15.51 11.35 4.55
CA TYR A 37 14.76 11.10 3.33
C TYR A 37 13.42 11.83 3.37
N ARG A 38 12.95 12.27 2.19
CA ARG A 38 11.64 12.91 2.05
C ARG A 38 10.67 11.93 1.41
N VAL A 39 9.80 11.36 2.24
CA VAL A 39 8.70 10.52 1.73
C VAL A 39 7.71 11.40 0.99
N HIS A 40 7.39 11.02 -0.26
CA HIS A 40 6.49 11.79 -1.12
C HIS A 40 5.03 11.46 -0.85
N GLU A 41 4.72 10.17 -0.76
CA GLU A 41 3.35 9.68 -0.67
C GLU A 41 3.26 8.42 0.18
N LEU A 42 2.07 8.21 0.74
CA LEU A 42 1.68 7.07 1.53
C LEU A 42 0.45 6.41 0.93
N TYR A 43 0.43 5.09 0.89
CA TYR A 43 -0.70 4.29 0.45
C TYR A 43 -1.08 3.35 1.59
N LEU A 44 -2.21 3.64 2.25
CA LEU A 44 -2.71 2.82 3.36
C LEU A 44 -3.79 1.88 2.84
N PHE A 45 -3.57 0.57 2.97
CA PHE A 45 -4.53 -0.47 2.60
C PHE A 45 -5.43 -0.86 3.78
N SER A 46 -6.43 -1.71 3.54
CA SER A 46 -7.36 -2.22 4.55
C SER A 46 -8.11 -1.10 5.31
N THR A 47 -8.60 -0.11 4.56
CA THR A 47 -9.30 1.06 5.09
C THR A 47 -10.66 1.22 4.42
N GLU A 48 -11.68 1.61 5.17
CA GLU A 48 -13.02 1.92 4.65
C GLU A 48 -13.06 3.28 3.93
N ASN A 49 -12.04 4.13 4.11
CA ASN A 49 -11.98 5.49 3.60
C ASN A 49 -11.01 5.67 2.42
N HIS A 50 -10.82 4.63 1.60
CA HIS A 50 -9.93 4.68 0.45
C HIS A 50 -10.35 5.78 -0.54
N ASN A 51 -9.36 6.36 -1.23
CA ASN A 51 -9.54 7.47 -2.17
C ASN A 51 -8.81 7.27 -3.50
N THR A 52 -8.08 6.17 -3.65
CA THR A 52 -7.27 5.82 -4.81
C THR A 52 -7.45 4.35 -5.12
N TYR A 53 -7.53 4.02 -6.41
CA TYR A 53 -7.56 2.65 -6.92
C TYR A 53 -6.35 2.42 -7.82
N VAL A 54 -5.75 1.24 -7.75
CA VAL A 54 -4.64 0.80 -8.58
C VAL A 54 -5.09 -0.40 -9.38
N ASP A 55 -4.94 -0.34 -10.70
CA ASP A 55 -5.22 -1.46 -11.59
C ASP A 55 -4.19 -2.57 -11.36
N VAL A 56 -4.67 -3.77 -11.06
CA VAL A 56 -3.85 -4.97 -10.89
C VAL A 56 -4.26 -6.08 -11.85
N SER A 57 -4.97 -5.73 -12.93
CA SER A 57 -5.52 -6.70 -13.89
C SER A 57 -4.43 -7.57 -14.52
N GLU A 58 -3.28 -6.98 -14.84
CA GLU A 58 -2.14 -7.70 -15.41
C GLU A 58 -1.28 -8.45 -14.38
N THR A 59 -1.46 -8.18 -13.09
CA THR A 59 -0.57 -8.67 -12.01
C THR A 59 -1.28 -9.51 -10.96
N ILE A 60 -2.59 -9.71 -11.06
CA ILE A 60 -3.39 -10.49 -10.11
C ILE A 60 -2.87 -11.93 -9.95
N ASP A 61 -2.41 -12.55 -11.04
CA ASP A 61 -1.84 -13.89 -11.03
C ASP A 61 -0.51 -13.94 -10.29
N LEU A 62 0.31 -12.89 -10.41
CA LEU A 62 1.58 -12.77 -9.69
C LEU A 62 1.34 -12.58 -8.19
N LYS A 63 0.36 -11.76 -7.82
CA LYS A 63 -0.08 -11.60 -6.42
C LYS A 63 -0.51 -12.94 -5.83
N ILE A 64 -1.33 -13.70 -6.55
CA ILE A 64 -1.78 -15.04 -6.13
C ILE A 64 -0.59 -15.98 -5.90
N LYS A 65 0.35 -16.07 -6.85
CA LYS A 65 1.55 -16.89 -6.70
C LYS A 65 2.39 -16.47 -5.48
N GLY A 66 2.52 -15.16 -5.25
CA GLY A 66 3.21 -14.62 -4.07
C GLY A 66 2.55 -15.06 -2.76
N LEU A 67 1.22 -15.00 -2.66
CA LEU A 67 0.52 -15.48 -1.47
C LEU A 67 0.69 -17.00 -1.26
N GLN A 68 0.73 -17.79 -2.32
CA GLN A 68 0.94 -19.25 -2.23
C GLN A 68 2.33 -19.63 -1.68
N CYS A 69 3.33 -18.75 -1.76
CA CYS A 69 4.62 -18.99 -1.13
C CYS A 69 4.53 -19.06 0.41
N HIS A 70 3.48 -18.51 1.02
CA HIS A 70 3.26 -18.59 2.48
C HIS A 70 2.58 -19.91 2.86
N VAL A 71 3.28 -21.02 2.60
CA VAL A 71 2.76 -22.40 2.71
C VAL A 71 2.12 -22.70 4.07
N THR A 72 2.72 -22.20 5.16
CA THR A 72 2.21 -22.45 6.52
C THR A 72 0.90 -21.73 6.84
N GLN A 73 0.54 -20.69 6.07
CA GLN A 73 -0.66 -19.88 6.29
C GLN A 73 -1.83 -20.33 5.40
N PHE A 74 -1.54 -20.64 4.13
CA PHE A 74 -2.57 -20.91 3.13
C PHE A 74 -2.62 -22.38 2.67
N GLY A 75 -1.67 -23.22 3.07
CA GLY A 75 -1.58 -24.61 2.63
C GLY A 75 -1.43 -24.73 1.11
N GLN A 76 -1.93 -25.82 0.53
CA GLN A 76 -1.96 -26.06 -0.92
C GLN A 76 -3.35 -25.84 -1.55
N GLY A 77 -4.32 -25.31 -0.78
CA GLY A 77 -5.70 -25.14 -1.22
C GLY A 77 -5.87 -23.97 -2.21
N THR A 78 -6.87 -24.07 -3.09
CA THR A 78 -7.17 -23.05 -4.12
C THR A 78 -8.27 -22.07 -3.73
N GLU A 79 -9.02 -22.33 -2.65
CA GLU A 79 -10.18 -21.52 -2.25
C GLU A 79 -9.84 -20.05 -1.97
N MET A 80 -8.67 -19.77 -1.40
CA MET A 80 -8.22 -18.41 -1.14
C MET A 80 -7.96 -17.63 -2.45
N LEU A 81 -7.59 -18.33 -3.53
CA LEU A 81 -7.27 -17.70 -4.81
C LEU A 81 -8.52 -17.09 -5.44
N GLU A 82 -9.61 -17.85 -5.44
CA GLU A 82 -10.90 -17.40 -5.95
C GLU A 82 -11.44 -16.22 -5.14
N ARG A 83 -11.28 -16.26 -3.80
CA ARG A 83 -11.65 -15.14 -2.93
C ARG A 83 -10.87 -13.87 -3.25
N LEU A 84 -9.56 -13.98 -3.50
CA LEU A 84 -8.72 -12.84 -3.85
C LEU A 84 -9.12 -12.20 -5.17
N ARG A 85 -9.39 -13.01 -6.21
CA ARG A 85 -9.88 -12.50 -7.50
C ARG A 85 -11.23 -11.82 -7.34
N HIS A 86 -12.12 -12.43 -6.58
CA HIS A 86 -13.45 -11.88 -6.32
C HIS A 86 -13.36 -10.52 -5.63
N TRP A 87 -12.57 -10.38 -4.55
CA TRP A 87 -12.41 -9.09 -3.87
C TRP A 87 -11.77 -8.02 -4.75
N ALA A 88 -10.79 -8.39 -5.57
CA ALA A 88 -10.17 -7.44 -6.50
C ALA A 88 -11.15 -7.00 -7.61
N ALA A 89 -12.03 -7.89 -8.06
CA ALA A 89 -13.08 -7.57 -9.04
C ALA A 89 -14.17 -6.67 -8.43
N GLU A 90 -14.61 -6.93 -7.20
CA GLU A 90 -15.55 -6.05 -6.49
C GLU A 90 -14.94 -4.66 -6.28
N THR A 91 -13.66 -4.59 -5.96
CA THR A 91 -12.94 -3.31 -5.84
C THR A 91 -12.89 -2.57 -7.18
N ALA A 92 -12.68 -3.28 -8.29
CA ALA A 92 -12.69 -2.68 -9.63
C ALA A 92 -14.09 -2.17 -10.02
N LYS A 93 -15.14 -2.93 -9.69
CA LYS A 93 -16.53 -2.50 -9.87
C LYS A 93 -16.81 -1.22 -9.09
N GLU A 94 -16.39 -1.14 -7.84
CA GLU A 94 -16.51 0.07 -7.04
C GLU A 94 -15.73 1.25 -7.65
N ALA A 95 -14.53 1.01 -8.19
CA ALA A 95 -13.75 2.03 -8.88
C ALA A 95 -14.48 2.58 -10.12
N LYS A 96 -15.14 1.71 -10.89
CA LYS A 96 -15.98 2.09 -12.02
C LYS A 96 -17.18 2.93 -11.58
N GLU A 97 -17.89 2.49 -10.55
CA GLU A 97 -19.07 3.18 -10.03
C GLU A 97 -18.73 4.56 -9.44
N LYS A 98 -17.65 4.66 -8.66
CA LYS A 98 -17.27 5.90 -7.94
C LYS A 98 -16.42 6.86 -8.75
N LYS A 99 -15.64 6.36 -9.72
CA LYS A 99 -14.61 7.15 -10.43
C LYS A 99 -14.64 6.99 -11.96
N GLY A 100 -15.48 6.13 -12.51
CA GLY A 100 -15.51 5.86 -13.95
C GLY A 100 -14.26 5.14 -14.47
N LEU A 101 -13.50 4.49 -13.59
CA LEU A 101 -12.28 3.78 -13.95
C LEU A 101 -12.62 2.36 -14.42
N ASP A 102 -12.26 2.01 -15.65
CA ASP A 102 -12.51 0.67 -16.20
C ASP A 102 -11.29 -0.21 -15.96
N MET A 103 -11.44 -1.20 -15.07
CA MET A 103 -10.42 -2.13 -14.63
C MET A 103 -11.08 -3.50 -14.45
N GLN A 104 -10.35 -4.60 -14.65
CA GLN A 104 -10.88 -5.94 -14.34
C GLN A 104 -10.67 -6.31 -12.87
N TYR A 105 -9.51 -5.93 -12.32
CA TYR A 105 -9.14 -6.14 -10.94
C TYR A 105 -8.46 -4.89 -10.39
N ALA A 106 -8.80 -4.48 -9.17
CA ALA A 106 -8.22 -3.31 -8.54
C ALA A 106 -7.87 -3.55 -7.07
N GLU A 107 -6.91 -2.77 -6.58
CA GLU A 107 -6.64 -2.60 -5.15
C GLU A 107 -6.94 -1.16 -4.72
N ALA A 108 -7.56 -1.01 -3.56
CA ALA A 108 -7.96 0.28 -3.03
C ALA A 108 -7.07 0.73 -1.86
N PHE A 109 -6.70 2.02 -1.88
CA PHE A 109 -5.84 2.64 -0.88
C PHE A 109 -6.37 4.00 -0.45
N ARG A 110 -6.12 4.37 0.80
CA ARG A 110 -6.07 5.78 1.20
C ARG A 110 -4.68 6.32 0.86
N ARG A 111 -4.60 7.10 -0.21
CA ARG A 111 -3.40 7.82 -0.62
C ARG A 111 -3.33 9.16 0.12
N ILE A 112 -2.17 9.45 0.72
CA ILE A 112 -1.83 10.72 1.34
C ILE A 112 -0.59 11.26 0.64
N LYS A 113 -0.66 12.47 0.09
CA LYS A 113 0.48 13.16 -0.52
C LYS A 113 1.12 14.06 0.52
N LEU A 114 2.37 13.78 0.89
CA LEU A 114 3.13 14.52 1.89
C LEU A 114 3.99 15.61 1.24
N TYR A 115 4.61 15.27 0.12
CA TYR A 115 5.39 16.22 -0.68
C TYR A 115 5.13 16.00 -2.16
N VAL A 116 4.64 17.04 -2.83
CA VAL A 116 4.49 17.09 -4.28
C VAL A 116 5.69 17.86 -4.82
N PRO A 117 6.62 17.21 -5.57
CA PRO A 117 7.69 17.92 -6.24
C PRO A 117 7.11 19.01 -7.13
N LYS A 118 7.75 20.18 -7.20
CA LYS A 118 7.39 21.18 -8.20
C LYS A 118 7.57 20.55 -9.58
N GLN A 119 6.57 20.65 -10.45
CA GLN A 119 6.75 20.27 -11.86
C GLN A 119 7.91 21.11 -12.42
N GLN A 120 8.85 20.46 -13.09
CA GLN A 120 9.89 21.19 -13.81
C GLN A 120 9.20 21.96 -14.93
N GLU A 121 9.22 23.29 -14.86
CA GLU A 121 8.86 24.14 -16.00
C GLU A 121 9.81 23.78 -17.14
N GLN A 122 9.25 23.33 -18.27
CA GLN A 122 9.99 23.10 -19.51
C GLN A 122 10.16 24.40 -20.27
#